data_AF-A0A9X9LTP2-F1
#
_entry.id   AF-A0A9X9LTP2-F1
#
_cell.length_a   1.000
_cell.length_b   1.000
_cell.length_c   1.000
_cell.angle_alpha   90.00
_cell.angle_beta   90.00
_cell.angle_gamma   90.00
#
_symmetry.space_group_name_H-M   'P 1'
#
loop_
_entity.id
_entity.type
_entity.pdbx_description
1 polymer ?
#
loop_
_entity_poly.entity_id
_entity_poly.type
_entity_poly.pdbx_seq_one_letter_code
_entity_poly.pdbx_strand_id
1 'polypeptide(L)'
;KKGSKGNSKSETSPEGGKTAVVFSLKNEVGGLVKVLNLFQEKHVNMVHIESRKSRRRSSEVEIFVDCECGKTEFNELIQLL
;
A
#
# COMPACT_ATOMS: atom_id res chain seq x y z
N LYS A 1 -26.76 17.35 9.28
CA LYS A 1 -26.32 15.99 8.85
C LYS A 1 -24.82 15.89 9.10
N LYS A 2 -24.44 14.89 9.88
CA LYS A 2 -23.15 14.66 10.54
C LYS A 2 -21.97 14.69 9.55
N GLY A 3 -21.01 15.58 9.80
CA GLY A 3 -19.70 15.54 9.16
C GLY A 3 -18.85 14.43 9.78
N SER A 4 -18.15 13.68 8.94
CA SER A 4 -17.10 12.75 9.38
C SER A 4 -15.76 13.30 8.90
N LYS A 5 -15.12 14.05 9.80
CA LYS A 5 -13.72 14.45 9.74
C LYS A 5 -12.89 13.24 10.19
N GLY A 6 -12.32 12.52 9.23
CA GLY A 6 -11.34 11.46 9.51
C GLY A 6 -10.03 12.10 9.99
N ASN A 7 -9.88 12.20 11.30
CA ASN A 7 -8.67 12.65 11.97
C ASN A 7 -7.74 11.44 12.16
N SER A 8 -6.82 11.21 11.22
CA SER A 8 -5.73 10.24 11.43
C SER A 8 -4.60 10.93 12.19
N LYS A 9 -4.77 10.98 13.51
CA LYS A 9 -3.74 11.39 14.46
C LYS A 9 -2.81 10.17 14.66
N SER A 10 -1.71 10.10 13.92
CA SER A 10 -0.64 9.13 14.21
C SER A 10 0.25 9.71 15.31
N GLU A 11 0.01 9.25 16.53
CA GLU A 11 0.87 9.52 17.67
C GLU A 11 2.24 8.87 17.42
N THR A 12 3.28 9.63 17.75
CA THR A 12 4.69 9.25 17.66
C THR A 12 5.02 8.12 18.63
N SER A 13 5.28 6.93 18.08
CA SER A 13 6.03 5.85 18.73
C SER A 13 7.31 5.58 17.94
N PRO A 14 8.43 5.26 18.60
CA PRO A 14 9.75 5.28 17.98
C PRO A 14 9.90 4.13 16.98
N GLU A 15 10.38 4.49 15.79
CA GLU A 15 10.97 3.62 14.74
C GLU A 15 10.07 2.84 13.76
N GLY A 16 8.75 2.75 13.95
CA GLY A 16 7.83 2.13 12.96
C GLY A 16 6.54 2.92 12.75
N GLY A 17 6.30 3.38 11.52
CA GLY A 17 5.08 4.10 11.16
C GLY A 17 4.08 3.21 10.44
N LYS A 18 2.79 3.30 10.82
CA LYS A 18 1.71 2.72 10.01
C LYS A 18 1.49 3.55 8.76
N THR A 19 1.61 2.94 7.60
CA THR A 19 1.50 3.59 6.28
C THR A 19 0.62 2.75 5.36
N ALA A 20 -0.03 3.38 4.38
CA ALA A 20 -0.85 2.65 3.41
C ALA A 20 -0.55 3.13 2.00
N VAL A 21 -0.62 2.20 1.04
CA VAL A 21 -0.40 2.47 -0.38
C VAL A 21 -1.52 1.86 -1.22
N VAL A 22 -1.90 2.57 -2.28
CA VAL A 22 -2.81 2.06 -3.31
C VAL A 22 -2.12 2.17 -4.66
N PHE A 23 -2.05 1.06 -5.39
CA PHE A 23 -1.49 1.02 -6.75
C PHE A 23 -2.39 0.21 -7.69
N SER A 24 -2.25 0.44 -8.99
CA SER A 24 -3.00 -0.28 -10.01
C SER A 24 -2.10 -1.31 -10.68
N LEU A 25 -2.59 -2.53 -10.85
CA LEU A 25 -1.94 -3.60 -11.60
C LEU A 25 -2.69 -3.90 -12.88
N LYS A 26 -1.94 -4.14 -13.95
CA LYS A 26 -2.50 -4.78 -15.15
C LYS A 26 -2.91 -6.21 -14.81
N ASN A 27 -3.97 -6.69 -15.43
CA ASN A 27 -4.39 -8.08 -15.33
C ASN A 27 -3.42 -9.01 -16.09
N GLU A 28 -2.23 -9.24 -15.51
CA GLU A 28 -1.21 -10.15 -16.02
C GLU A 28 -0.85 -11.22 -14.98
N VAL A 29 -0.54 -12.42 -15.46
CA VAL A 29 -0.12 -13.53 -14.60
C VAL A 29 1.16 -13.15 -13.87
N GLY A 30 1.15 -13.27 -12.54
CA GLY A 30 2.31 -12.97 -11.69
C GLY A 30 2.53 -11.48 -11.41
N GLY A 31 1.70 -10.56 -11.92
CA GLY A 31 1.87 -9.12 -11.66
C GLY A 31 1.84 -8.79 -10.17
N LEU A 32 0.92 -9.38 -9.40
CA LEU A 32 0.87 -9.21 -7.96
C LEU A 32 2.10 -9.81 -7.27
N VAL A 33 2.55 -11.00 -7.69
CA VAL A 33 3.73 -11.68 -7.11
C VAL A 33 4.98 -10.80 -7.22
N LYS A 34 5.21 -10.16 -8.36
CA LYS A 34 6.32 -9.22 -8.55
C LYS A 34 6.30 -8.09 -7.52
N VAL A 35 5.12 -7.54 -7.24
CA VAL A 35 4.99 -6.47 -6.25
C VAL A 35 5.15 -7.01 -4.82
N LEU A 36 4.59 -8.17 -4.48
CA LEU A 36 4.79 -8.73 -3.13
C LEU A 36 6.27 -9.02 -2.84
N ASN A 37 7.03 -9.47 -3.85
CA ASN A 37 8.48 -9.63 -3.73
C ASN A 37 9.18 -8.30 -3.47
N LEU A 38 8.75 -7.22 -4.12
CA LEU A 38 9.31 -5.88 -3.89
C LEU A 38 9.11 -5.40 -2.44
N PHE A 39 7.93 -5.65 -1.84
CA PHE A 39 7.68 -5.34 -0.43
C PHE A 39 8.63 -6.11 0.50
N GLN A 40 8.87 -7.40 0.20
CA GLN A 40 9.82 -8.22 0.93
C GLN A 40 11.27 -7.70 0.80
N GLU A 41 11.71 -7.37 -0.42
CA GLU A 41 13.04 -6.82 -0.71
C GLU A 41 13.29 -5.49 0.00
N LYS A 42 12.25 -4.67 0.18
CA LYS A 42 12.31 -3.39 0.88
C LYS A 42 12.06 -3.47 2.38
N HIS A 43 11.97 -4.68 2.95
CA HIS A 43 11.70 -4.89 4.37
C HIS A 43 10.43 -4.18 4.87
N VAL A 44 9.41 -4.06 4.00
CA VAL A 44 8.12 -3.46 4.34
C VAL A 44 7.16 -4.56 4.77
N ASN A 45 6.72 -4.54 6.03
CA ASN A 45 5.74 -5.48 6.52
C ASN A 45 4.34 -5.12 6.00
N MET A 46 3.61 -6.10 5.49
CA MET A 46 2.21 -5.93 5.06
C MET A 46 1.28 -6.48 6.15
N VAL A 47 0.40 -5.62 6.66
CA VAL A 47 -0.58 -5.97 7.70
C VAL A 47 -1.91 -6.40 7.07
N HIS A 48 -2.32 -5.72 5.99
CA HIS A 48 -3.54 -6.02 5.26
C HIS A 48 -3.33 -5.80 3.77
N ILE A 49 -3.87 -6.69 2.96
CA ILE A 49 -3.90 -6.54 1.51
C ILE A 49 -5.30 -6.83 1.00
N GLU A 50 -5.82 -5.96 0.16
CA GLU A 50 -7.09 -6.15 -0.50
C GLU A 50 -7.02 -5.72 -1.96
N SER A 51 -7.80 -6.38 -2.79
CA SER A 51 -7.97 -6.03 -4.19
C SER A 51 -9.38 -5.55 -4.46
N ARG A 52 -9.50 -4.63 -5.40
CA ARG A 52 -10.79 -4.23 -5.97
C ARG A 52 -10.68 -4.02 -7.47
N LYS A 53 -11.79 -4.20 -8.18
CA LYS A 53 -11.86 -3.85 -9.61
C LYS A 53 -11.54 -2.36 -9.78
N SER A 54 -10.69 -2.02 -10.76
CA SER A 54 -10.40 -0.61 -11.02
C SER A 54 -11.66 0.10 -11.52
N ARG A 55 -11.82 1.35 -11.06
CA ARG A 55 -12.89 2.24 -11.55
C ARG A 55 -12.49 3.00 -12.80
N ARG A 56 -11.20 3.04 -13.13
CA ARG A 56 -10.63 3.86 -14.22
C ARG A 56 -10.34 3.05 -15.47
N ARG A 57 -9.82 1.83 -15.33
CA ARG A 57 -9.47 0.95 -16.46
C ARG A 57 -10.00 -0.46 -16.21
N SER A 58 -10.82 -0.98 -17.11
CA SER A 58 -11.44 -2.31 -16.96
C SER A 58 -10.45 -3.47 -17.00
N SER A 59 -9.26 -3.25 -17.57
CA SER A 59 -8.17 -4.23 -17.64
C SER A 59 -7.25 -4.22 -16.41
N GLU A 60 -7.59 -3.45 -15.37
CA GLU A 60 -6.76 -3.26 -14.18
C GLU A 60 -7.48 -3.57 -12.88
N VAL A 61 -6.68 -3.91 -11.89
CA VAL A 61 -7.08 -4.11 -10.51
C VAL A 61 -6.38 -3.06 -9.65
N GLU A 62 -7.10 -2.49 -8.69
CA GLU A 62 -6.51 -1.61 -7.69
C GLU A 62 -6.23 -2.44 -6.43
N ILE A 63 -5.00 -2.36 -5.92
CA ILE A 63 -4.54 -3.04 -4.72
C ILE A 63 -4.34 -2.00 -3.64
N PHE A 64 -4.96 -2.23 -2.48
CA PHE A 64 -4.68 -1.49 -1.26
C PHE A 64 -3.82 -2.36 -0.35
N VAL A 65 -2.80 -1.76 0.25
CA VAL A 65 -1.93 -2.42 1.22
C VAL A 65 -1.76 -1.51 2.45
N ASP A 66 -2.13 -2.03 3.61
CA ASP A 66 -1.77 -1.44 4.91
C ASP A 66 -0.42 -2.04 5.35
N CYS A 67 0.50 -1.17 5.74
CA CYS A 67 1.91 -1.47 5.92
C CYS A 67 2.42 -0.98 7.27
N GLU A 68 3.42 -1.67 7.80
CA GLU A 68 4.16 -1.25 8.98
C GLU A 68 5.65 -1.25 8.65
N CYS A 69 6.25 -0.06 8.56
CA CYS A 69 7.67 0.08 8.24
C CYS A 69 8.21 1.46 8.66
N GLY A 70 9.52 1.62 8.59
CA GLY A 70 10.16 2.92 8.72
C GLY A 70 9.83 3.84 7.53
N LYS A 71 10.04 5.14 7.75
CA LYS A 71 9.76 6.17 6.73
C LYS A 71 10.68 6.02 5.51
N THR A 72 11.92 5.59 5.70
CA THR A 72 12.90 5.46 4.62
C THR A 72 12.52 4.32 3.68
N GLU A 73 12.26 3.14 4.25
CA GLU A 73 11.83 1.93 3.54
C GLU A 73 10.54 2.19 2.75
N PHE A 74 9.57 2.88 3.36
CA PHE A 74 8.34 3.26 2.68
C PHE A 74 8.61 4.15 1.47
N ASN A 75 9.45 5.18 1.61
CA ASN A 75 9.75 6.10 0.51
C ASN A 75 10.48 5.39 -0.64
N GLU A 76 11.39 4.47 -0.33
CA GLU A 76 12.05 3.66 -1.36
C GLU A 76 11.08 2.75 -2.11
N LEU A 77 10.12 2.14 -1.40
CA LEU A 77 9.06 1.35 -2.02
C LEU A 77 8.21 2.19 -2.98
N ILE A 78 7.76 3.38 -2.56
CA ILE A 78 6.91 4.26 -3.38
C ILE A 78 7.58 4.69 -4.68
N GLN A 79 8.91 4.83 -4.71
CA GLN A 79 9.63 5.18 -5.94
C GLN A 79 9.66 4.05 -6.99
N LEU A 80 9.31 2.82 -6.58
CA LEU A 80 9.39 1.61 -7.41
C LEU A 80 8.01 1.08 -7.84
N LEU A 81 6.92 1.66 -7.30
CA LEU A 81 5.53 1.35 -7.63
C LEU A 81 4.98 2.28 -8.72
#